data_AF-A0A3D2N4A0-F1
#
_entry.id   AF-A0A3D2N4A0-F1
#
_cell.length_a   1.000
_cell.length_b   1.000
_cell.length_c   1.000
_cell.angle_alpha   90.00
_cell.angle_beta   90.00
_cell.angle_gamma   90.00
#
_symmetry.space_group_name_H-M   'P 1'
#
loop_
_entity.id
_entity.type
_entity.pdbx_description
1 polymer ?
#
loop_
_entity_poly.entity_id
_entity_poly.type
_entity_poly.pdbx_seq_one_letter_code
_entity_poly.pdbx_strand_id
1 'polypeptide(L)'
;MRKVILCLLTVLTVIFGLTACGEKSLTAEEVSMYDLIITEDSSSDADGASAESSSAETTAASVTAEESSAAETTAKKSAAATTAAPESSQGEYVEYWFRTKDLRDRHYEKHGIEMGFANADEYRKAASDVVNDPAALHKTEKEDGDDVYYIEETNEFVVVSKDGYLRTYFNPARGKDYFDKQ
;
A
#
# COMPACT_ATOMS: atom_id res chain seq x y z
N MET A 1 11.50 -56.51 -20.23
CA MET A 1 10.73 -57.58 -19.55
C MET A 1 11.31 -57.80 -18.15
N ARG A 2 10.43 -57.99 -17.14
CA ARG A 2 10.69 -58.37 -15.71
C ARG A 2 11.15 -57.22 -14.80
N LYS A 3 10.23 -56.51 -14.14
CA LYS A 3 9.61 -56.80 -12.82
C LYS A 3 10.61 -56.67 -11.67
N VAL A 4 10.48 -55.65 -10.80
CA VAL A 4 10.22 -55.86 -9.36
C VAL A 4 9.40 -54.67 -8.83
N ILE A 5 8.24 -55.02 -8.28
CA ILE A 5 7.29 -54.20 -7.53
C ILE A 5 7.61 -54.38 -6.04
N LEU A 6 7.33 -53.36 -5.22
CA LEU A 6 7.16 -53.40 -3.77
C LEU A 6 8.42 -53.61 -2.89
N CYS A 7 8.76 -52.57 -2.13
CA CYS A 7 9.21 -52.68 -0.74
C CYS A 7 8.64 -51.45 0.00
N LEU A 8 7.42 -51.54 0.52
CA LEU A 8 7.10 -51.84 1.93
C LEU A 8 7.67 -50.80 2.92
N LEU A 9 6.73 -49.95 3.36
CA LEU A 9 6.61 -49.27 4.65
C LEU A 9 7.58 -49.69 5.76
N THR A 10 8.16 -48.66 6.39
CA THR A 10 8.65 -48.49 7.78
C THR A 10 9.95 -47.68 7.69
N VAL A 11 10.05 -46.47 8.25
CA VAL A 11 10.24 -46.25 9.68
C VAL A 11 9.65 -44.90 10.10
N LEU A 12 8.77 -44.98 11.10
CA LEU A 12 8.30 -43.88 11.93
C LEU A 12 9.22 -43.79 13.15
N THR A 13 10.08 -42.76 13.22
CA THR A 13 10.71 -42.22 14.44
C THR A 13 11.21 -40.80 14.12
N VAL A 14 10.42 -39.76 14.40
CA VAL A 14 10.55 -38.89 15.59
C VAL A 14 11.97 -38.33 15.75
N ILE A 15 12.18 -37.10 15.28
CA ILE A 15 13.04 -36.14 15.98
C ILE A 15 12.24 -34.84 16.09
N PHE A 16 11.65 -34.68 17.27
CA PHE A 16 11.12 -33.43 17.79
C PHE A 16 12.33 -32.53 18.07
N GLY A 17 12.72 -31.73 17.08
CA GLY A 17 13.75 -30.70 17.23
C GLY A 17 13.13 -29.42 17.77
N LEU A 18 12.93 -29.38 19.08
CA LEU A 18 12.65 -28.17 19.85
C LEU A 18 13.92 -27.30 19.84
N THR A 19 14.13 -26.49 18.81
CA THR A 19 15.10 -25.39 18.90
C THR A 19 14.37 -24.16 19.39
N ALA A 20 14.61 -23.88 20.66
CA ALA A 20 14.23 -22.69 21.36
C ALA A 20 14.66 -21.41 20.62
N CYS A 21 13.77 -20.42 20.70
CA CYS A 21 14.09 -19.03 21.02
C CYS A 21 15.29 -18.42 20.27
N GLY A 22 14.99 -17.86 19.10
CA GLY A 22 15.77 -16.81 18.46
C GLY A 22 14.92 -15.56 18.29
N GLU A 23 14.46 -14.98 19.41
CA GLU A 23 13.99 -13.60 19.39
C GLU A 23 15.19 -12.67 19.22
N LYS A 24 15.03 -11.71 18.30
CA LYS A 24 15.76 -10.44 18.17
C LYS A 24 17.13 -10.52 17.49
N SER A 25 17.13 -10.11 16.22
CA SER A 25 17.62 -8.78 15.89
C SER A 25 17.18 -8.47 14.46
N LEU A 26 15.97 -7.89 14.30
CA LEU A 26 15.80 -6.98 13.16
C LEU A 26 16.72 -5.81 13.47
N THR A 27 17.69 -5.61 12.59
CA THR A 27 18.72 -4.58 12.68
C THR A 27 18.08 -3.23 12.98
N ALA A 28 18.44 -2.66 14.13
CA ALA A 28 18.00 -1.34 14.60
C ALA A 28 18.45 -0.18 13.68
N GLU A 29 19.20 -0.47 12.62
CA GLU A 29 19.70 0.49 11.65
C GLU A 29 18.59 1.08 10.77
N GLU A 30 17.50 0.35 10.51
CA GLU A 30 16.39 0.80 9.63
C GLU A 30 15.31 1.62 10.36
N VAL A 31 15.23 1.49 11.70
CA VAL A 31 14.29 2.26 12.54
C VAL A 31 14.78 3.70 12.71
N SER A 32 16.06 3.97 12.45
CA SER A 32 16.69 5.27 12.69
C SER A 32 16.37 6.34 11.66
N MET A 33 15.88 6.02 10.45
CA MET A 33 15.70 7.06 9.44
C MET A 33 14.43 7.89 9.68
N TYR A 34 13.29 7.26 9.98
CA TYR A 34 12.05 7.99 10.33
C TYR A 34 12.22 8.88 11.57
N ASP A 35 13.00 8.41 12.56
CA ASP A 35 13.22 9.16 13.80
C ASP A 35 14.20 10.33 13.58
N LEU A 36 15.21 10.15 12.73
CA LEU A 36 16.23 11.18 12.47
C LEU A 36 15.71 12.33 11.58
N ILE A 37 14.79 12.06 10.65
CA ILE A 37 14.23 13.10 9.77
C ILE A 37 13.23 14.01 10.53
N ILE A 38 12.58 13.52 11.59
CA ILE A 38 11.51 14.25 12.30
C ILE A 38 12.02 15.05 13.51
N THR A 39 13.17 14.69 14.08
CA THR A 39 13.68 15.35 15.30
C THR A 39 14.14 16.80 15.13
N GLU A 40 14.23 17.35 13.91
CA GLU A 40 14.69 18.73 13.70
C GLU A 40 13.58 19.79 13.62
N ASP A 41 12.29 19.44 13.46
CA ASP A 41 11.23 20.45 13.23
C ASP A 41 10.10 20.47 14.28
N SER A 42 9.91 19.41 15.07
CA SER A 42 8.75 19.34 15.97
C SER A 42 9.06 19.82 17.40
N SER A 43 9.35 21.11 17.55
CA SER A 43 9.39 21.80 18.86
C SER A 43 8.51 23.05 18.84
N SER A 44 7.47 22.99 19.69
CA SER A 44 6.59 24.09 20.17
C SER A 44 5.36 24.38 19.27
N ASP A 45 4.11 24.48 19.74
CA ASP A 45 3.54 24.70 21.07
C ASP A 45 2.14 24.07 21.19
N ALA A 46 1.77 23.72 22.43
CA ALA A 46 0.43 23.35 22.85
C ALA A 46 -0.50 24.56 22.97
N ASP A 47 -1.78 24.41 22.64
CA ASP A 47 -2.96 24.63 23.52
C ASP A 47 -4.25 24.58 22.70
N GLY A 48 -5.34 24.03 23.24
CA GLY A 48 -6.63 24.04 22.55
C GLY A 48 -7.65 23.00 23.02
N ALA A 49 -8.17 23.22 24.22
CA ALA A 49 -9.19 22.41 24.87
C ALA A 49 -10.53 22.27 24.11
N SER A 50 -11.05 21.04 24.13
CA SER A 50 -12.42 20.61 24.49
C SER A 50 -13.62 21.53 24.17
N ALA A 51 -14.54 21.02 23.34
CA ALA A 51 -15.98 21.12 23.61
C ALA A 51 -16.75 19.98 22.92
N GLU A 52 -17.35 19.12 23.73
CA GLU A 52 -18.42 18.21 23.33
C GLU A 52 -19.67 19.00 22.88
N SER A 53 -20.44 18.43 21.94
CA SER A 53 -21.86 18.76 21.84
C SER A 53 -22.68 17.54 21.46
N SER A 54 -23.74 17.39 22.24
CA SER A 54 -24.62 16.25 22.40
C SER A 54 -25.77 16.23 21.38
N SER A 55 -26.09 15.01 20.94
CA SER A 55 -27.36 14.43 20.50
C SER A 55 -28.64 15.29 20.49
N ALA A 56 -29.36 15.29 19.35
CA ALA A 56 -30.61 14.53 19.13
C ALA A 56 -31.54 15.23 18.11
N GLU A 57 -31.97 14.53 17.05
CA GLU A 57 -33.41 14.45 16.78
C GLU A 57 -33.77 13.21 15.94
N THR A 58 -34.96 12.71 16.25
CA THR A 58 -35.62 11.48 15.80
C THR A 58 -36.67 11.84 14.76
N THR A 59 -36.92 11.00 13.75
CA THR A 59 -38.24 10.42 13.43
C THR A 59 -38.23 9.60 12.14
N ALA A 60 -39.10 8.60 12.15
CA ALA A 60 -39.10 7.37 11.36
C ALA A 60 -39.98 7.43 10.11
N ALA A 61 -39.74 6.51 9.15
CA ALA A 61 -40.75 5.56 8.63
C ALA A 61 -40.22 4.70 7.46
N SER A 62 -40.02 3.41 7.75
CA SER A 62 -40.44 2.20 7.00
C SER A 62 -40.79 2.30 5.50
N VAL A 63 -40.20 1.41 4.67
CA VAL A 63 -40.89 0.22 4.09
C VAL A 63 -39.90 -0.81 3.49
N THR A 64 -40.32 -2.06 3.62
CA THR A 64 -39.79 -3.39 3.28
C THR A 64 -39.73 -3.75 1.78
N ALA A 65 -38.79 -4.62 1.37
CA ALA A 65 -39.06 -5.97 0.78
C ALA A 65 -37.81 -6.64 0.11
N GLU A 66 -37.53 -7.87 0.57
CA GLU A 66 -37.00 -9.12 -0.03
C GLU A 66 -35.99 -9.19 -1.20
N GLU A 67 -34.85 -9.82 -0.89
CA GLU A 67 -34.34 -11.16 -1.34
C GLU A 67 -34.44 -11.62 -2.82
N SER A 68 -33.29 -11.96 -3.42
CA SER A 68 -33.00 -13.11 -4.31
C SER A 68 -31.63 -12.88 -5.00
N SER A 69 -30.54 -13.58 -4.65
CA SER A 69 -30.13 -14.95 -4.98
C SER A 69 -29.31 -15.11 -6.29
N ALA A 70 -28.15 -15.76 -6.11
CA ALA A 70 -27.48 -16.72 -6.98
C ALA A 70 -26.35 -16.30 -7.97
N ALA A 71 -25.24 -17.00 -7.77
CA ALA A 71 -24.36 -17.66 -8.74
C ALA A 71 -23.13 -16.92 -9.31
N GLU A 72 -22.03 -17.09 -8.60
CA GLU A 72 -20.78 -17.74 -9.03
C GLU A 72 -20.63 -18.08 -10.54
N THR A 73 -19.54 -17.62 -11.16
CA THR A 73 -18.86 -18.37 -12.24
C THR A 73 -17.37 -18.07 -12.23
N THR A 74 -16.64 -19.16 -12.38
CA THR A 74 -15.23 -19.41 -12.14
C THR A 74 -14.36 -19.11 -13.38
N ALA A 75 -13.14 -18.65 -13.12
CA ALA A 75 -11.88 -19.01 -13.78
C ALA A 75 -11.57 -18.66 -15.26
N LYS A 76 -10.50 -17.84 -15.36
CA LYS A 76 -9.19 -18.15 -15.99
C LYS A 76 -9.01 -17.79 -17.47
N LYS A 77 -7.89 -17.08 -17.73
CA LYS A 77 -6.89 -17.20 -18.83
C LYS A 77 -6.36 -15.79 -19.18
N SER A 78 -5.10 -15.50 -19.49
CA SER A 78 -3.77 -16.12 -19.42
C SER A 78 -2.84 -15.12 -20.12
N ALA A 79 -1.69 -14.82 -19.50
CA ALA A 79 -0.38 -14.50 -20.10
C ALA A 79 -0.30 -13.67 -21.39
N ALA A 80 0.35 -12.52 -21.31
CA ALA A 80 1.58 -12.25 -22.06
C ALA A 80 2.26 -11.00 -21.49
N ALA A 81 3.20 -11.21 -20.56
CA ALA A 81 4.19 -10.20 -20.21
C ALA A 81 5.20 -10.13 -21.37
N THR A 82 5.12 -9.04 -22.14
CA THR A 82 6.24 -8.61 -22.99
C THR A 82 6.97 -7.56 -22.21
N THR A 83 8.06 -7.99 -21.57
CA THR A 83 9.10 -7.15 -21.00
C THR A 83 9.65 -6.24 -22.09
N ALA A 84 9.24 -4.99 -22.08
CA ALA A 84 10.01 -3.89 -22.64
C ALA A 84 10.34 -2.98 -21.46
N ALA A 85 11.59 -3.06 -20.99
CA ALA A 85 12.09 -2.14 -19.99
C ALA A 85 12.02 -0.71 -20.57
N PRO A 86 11.29 0.23 -19.95
CA PRO A 86 11.34 1.61 -20.39
C PRO A 86 12.70 2.18 -20.01
N GLU A 87 13.43 2.65 -21.03
CA GLU A 87 14.67 3.39 -20.92
C GLU A 87 14.44 4.60 -20.00
N SER A 88 15.11 4.57 -18.85
CA SER A 88 15.03 5.53 -17.75
C SER A 88 15.37 6.95 -18.19
N SER A 89 14.47 7.91 -17.90
CA SER A 89 14.84 9.33 -17.95
C SER A 89 15.92 9.60 -16.90
N GLN A 90 16.92 10.41 -17.28
CA GLN A 90 18.17 10.64 -16.55
C GLN A 90 17.98 11.60 -15.35
N GLY A 91 16.95 11.37 -14.54
CA GLY A 91 16.79 12.00 -13.22
C GLY A 91 17.51 11.19 -12.15
N GLU A 92 18.10 11.87 -11.17
CA GLU A 92 18.49 11.20 -9.93
C GLU A 92 17.23 10.64 -9.27
N TYR A 93 17.25 9.38 -8.86
CA TYR A 93 16.14 8.78 -8.12
C TYR A 93 16.00 9.48 -6.76
N VAL A 94 14.80 9.98 -6.46
CA VAL A 94 14.48 10.62 -5.18
C VAL A 94 13.58 9.69 -4.37
N GLU A 95 13.98 9.37 -3.14
CA GLU A 95 13.16 8.57 -2.24
C GLU A 95 12.15 9.45 -1.49
N TYR A 96 10.86 9.09 -1.56
CA TYR A 96 9.78 9.83 -0.91
C TYR A 96 9.26 9.10 0.33
N TRP A 97 8.75 9.90 1.28
CA TRP A 97 8.30 9.43 2.59
C TRP A 97 6.94 10.02 2.91
N PHE A 98 6.10 9.26 3.61
CA PHE A 98 4.95 9.87 4.29
C PHE A 98 5.45 10.73 5.44
N ARG A 99 4.71 11.79 5.76
CA ARG A 99 5.11 12.74 6.83
C ARG A 99 5.34 12.05 8.17
N THR A 100 4.59 10.99 8.48
CA THR A 100 4.82 10.19 9.69
C THR A 100 4.65 8.71 9.39
N LYS A 101 5.26 7.88 10.24
CA LYS A 101 5.08 6.43 10.23
C LYS A 101 3.60 6.05 10.34
N ASP A 102 2.85 6.69 11.24
CA ASP A 102 1.43 6.41 11.44
C ASP A 102 0.59 6.74 10.20
N LEU A 103 0.94 7.80 9.46
CA LEU A 103 0.27 8.13 8.19
C LEU A 103 0.52 7.05 7.15
N ARG A 104 1.78 6.61 6.98
CA ARG A 104 2.12 5.49 6.09
C ARG A 104 1.35 4.23 6.46
N ASP A 105 1.38 3.85 7.73
CA ASP A 105 0.78 2.59 8.19
C ASP A 105 -0.74 2.59 7.99
N ARG A 106 -1.43 3.70 8.31
CA ARG A 106 -2.87 3.84 8.01
C ARG A 106 -3.17 3.78 6.52
N HIS A 107 -2.34 4.38 5.68
CA HIS A 107 -2.54 4.34 4.24
C HIS A 107 -2.31 2.94 3.67
N TYR A 108 -1.28 2.25 4.17
CA TYR A 108 -0.99 0.86 3.85
C TYR A 108 -2.14 -0.07 4.25
N GLU A 109 -2.67 0.07 5.47
CA GLU A 109 -3.80 -0.74 5.94
C GLU A 109 -5.06 -0.53 5.08
N LYS A 110 -5.29 0.71 4.63
CA LYS A 110 -6.46 1.06 3.82
C LYS A 110 -6.32 0.68 2.35
N HIS A 111 -5.13 0.76 1.77
CA HIS A 111 -4.90 0.62 0.34
C HIS A 111 -3.84 -0.43 0.01
N GLY A 112 -2.68 -0.36 0.66
CA GLY A 112 -1.54 -1.21 0.35
C GLY A 112 -1.81 -2.72 0.46
N ILE A 113 -2.63 -3.16 1.41
CA ILE A 113 -3.02 -4.57 1.53
C ILE A 113 -3.83 -5.05 0.32
N GLU A 114 -4.82 -4.26 -0.13
CA GLU A 114 -5.64 -4.59 -1.29
C GLU A 114 -4.85 -4.53 -2.60
N MET A 115 -3.84 -3.66 -2.65
CA MET A 115 -2.87 -3.57 -3.75
C MET A 115 -1.88 -4.75 -3.77
N GLY A 116 -1.82 -5.55 -2.70
CA GLY A 116 -1.00 -6.76 -2.63
C GLY A 116 0.41 -6.55 -2.07
N PHE A 117 0.70 -5.43 -1.42
CA PHE A 117 1.98 -5.22 -0.76
C PHE A 117 2.09 -6.06 0.52
N ALA A 118 3.29 -6.60 0.78
CA ALA A 118 3.52 -7.45 1.96
C ALA A 118 3.66 -6.63 3.25
N ASN A 119 4.13 -5.38 3.14
CA ASN A 119 4.34 -4.48 4.26
C ASN A 119 4.31 -3.00 3.85
N ALA A 120 4.23 -2.12 4.86
CA ALA A 120 4.11 -0.68 4.67
C ALA A 120 5.34 0.00 4.04
N ASP A 121 6.54 -0.58 4.21
CA ASP A 121 7.75 -0.01 3.60
C ASP A 121 7.82 -0.29 2.10
N GLU A 122 7.52 -1.52 1.67
CA GLU A 122 7.40 -1.85 0.24
C GLU A 122 6.34 -0.99 -0.45
N TYR A 123 5.19 -0.79 0.20
CA TYR A 123 4.14 0.09 -0.30
C TYR A 123 4.62 1.55 -0.47
N ARG A 124 5.39 2.09 0.47
CA ARG A 124 5.99 3.43 0.33
C ARG A 124 7.04 3.48 -0.78
N LYS A 125 7.90 2.46 -0.88
CA LYS A 125 8.92 2.38 -1.94
C LYS A 125 8.26 2.38 -3.31
N ALA A 126 7.21 1.60 -3.50
CA ALA A 126 6.43 1.61 -4.73
C ALA A 126 5.79 2.98 -5.02
N ALA A 127 5.30 3.71 -4.00
CA ALA A 127 4.85 5.09 -4.19
C ALA A 127 5.99 6.01 -4.67
N SER A 128 7.21 5.81 -4.18
CA SER A 128 8.39 6.54 -4.66
C SER A 128 8.73 6.15 -6.10
N ASP A 129 8.66 4.86 -6.44
CA ASP A 129 8.89 4.37 -7.79
C ASP A 129 7.94 5.02 -8.80
N VAL A 130 6.64 5.16 -8.45
CA VAL A 130 5.66 5.86 -9.31
C VAL A 130 6.06 7.31 -9.60
N VAL A 131 6.60 8.03 -8.62
CA VAL A 131 7.03 9.43 -8.79
C VAL A 131 8.28 9.54 -9.67
N ASN A 132 9.16 8.53 -9.62
CA ASN A 132 10.39 8.48 -10.41
C ASN A 132 10.20 7.82 -11.78
N ASP A 133 9.03 7.25 -12.06
CA ASP A 133 8.76 6.56 -13.32
C ASP A 133 8.59 7.58 -14.46
N PRO A 134 9.39 7.47 -15.55
CA PRO A 134 9.29 8.39 -16.69
C PRO A 134 7.96 8.29 -17.46
N ALA A 135 7.19 7.21 -17.28
CA ALA A 135 5.87 7.03 -17.86
C ALA A 135 4.74 7.65 -17.00
N ALA A 136 5.04 8.12 -15.78
CA ALA A 136 4.05 8.77 -14.94
C ALA A 136 3.56 10.09 -15.57
N LEU A 137 2.24 10.20 -15.76
CA LEU A 137 1.59 11.48 -16.02
C LEU A 137 1.73 12.35 -14.78
N HIS A 138 2.12 13.61 -14.96
CA HIS A 138 2.33 14.55 -13.87
C HIS A 138 1.56 15.86 -14.09
N LYS A 139 0.98 16.41 -13.02
CA LYS A 139 0.44 17.77 -12.97
C LYS A 139 0.45 18.29 -11.54
N THR A 140 0.31 19.60 -11.41
CA THR A 140 0.06 20.25 -10.11
C THR A 140 -1.44 20.40 -9.87
N GLU A 141 -1.90 20.01 -8.68
CA GLU A 141 -3.28 20.20 -8.21
C GLU A 141 -3.63 21.69 -8.10
N LYS A 142 -4.90 22.05 -8.32
CA LYS A 142 -5.31 23.47 -8.31
C LYS A 142 -5.55 24.05 -6.91
N GLU A 143 -5.96 23.22 -5.96
CA GLU A 143 -6.39 23.64 -4.63
C GLU A 143 -5.17 23.94 -3.74
N ASP A 144 -4.37 22.93 -3.44
CA ASP A 144 -3.23 23.05 -2.55
C ASP A 144 -1.90 23.19 -3.29
N GLY A 145 -1.88 22.89 -4.59
CA GLY A 145 -0.69 22.92 -5.44
C GLY A 145 0.26 21.74 -5.20
N ASP A 146 -0.27 20.62 -4.72
CA ASP A 146 0.45 19.38 -4.58
C ASP A 146 0.75 18.76 -5.96
N ASP A 147 1.79 17.96 -6.04
CA ASP A 147 2.16 17.24 -7.26
C ASP A 147 1.41 15.92 -7.34
N VAL A 148 0.72 15.71 -8.46
CA VAL A 148 -0.12 14.54 -8.73
C VAL A 148 0.52 13.71 -9.83
N TYR A 149 0.72 12.43 -9.56
CA TYR A 149 1.33 11.45 -10.45
C TYR A 149 0.37 10.31 -10.75
N TYR A 150 0.38 9.82 -12.00
CA TYR A 150 -0.44 8.69 -12.40
C TYR A 150 0.22 7.85 -13.50
N ILE A 151 0.34 6.53 -13.30
CA ILE A 151 0.75 5.58 -14.33
C ILE A 151 -0.48 4.90 -14.90
N GLU A 152 -0.73 5.10 -16.19
CA GLU A 152 -1.92 4.55 -16.87
C GLU A 152 -1.88 3.03 -16.99
N GLU A 153 -0.69 2.44 -17.21
CA GLU A 153 -0.52 1.00 -17.40
C GLU A 153 -0.88 0.19 -16.14
N THR A 154 -0.39 0.62 -14.99
CA THR A 154 -0.57 -0.06 -13.70
C THR A 154 -1.74 0.49 -12.90
N ASN A 155 -2.37 1.57 -13.39
CA ASN A 155 -3.43 2.29 -12.71
C ASN A 155 -3.02 2.76 -11.31
N GLU A 156 -1.80 3.29 -11.17
CA GLU A 156 -1.26 3.75 -9.89
C GLU A 156 -1.33 5.27 -9.79
N PHE A 157 -1.76 5.77 -8.64
CA PHE A 157 -1.96 7.20 -8.39
C PHE A 157 -1.25 7.61 -7.11
N VAL A 158 -0.43 8.68 -7.17
CA VAL A 158 0.32 9.22 -6.04
C VAL A 158 0.14 10.73 -5.97
N VAL A 159 0.06 11.28 -4.75
CA VAL A 159 0.17 12.74 -4.52
C VAL A 159 1.33 13.00 -3.57
N VAL A 160 2.16 13.97 -3.95
CA VAL A 160 3.29 14.48 -3.17
C VAL A 160 2.97 15.91 -2.78
N SER A 161 3.07 16.24 -1.50
CA SER A 161 2.89 17.60 -1.03
C SER A 161 3.98 18.53 -1.56
N LYS A 162 3.70 19.84 -1.59
CA LYS A 162 4.70 20.87 -1.95
C LYS A 162 6.01 20.80 -1.16
N ASP A 163 5.97 20.29 0.07
CA ASP A 163 7.13 20.13 0.94
C ASP A 163 7.76 18.71 0.88
N GLY A 164 7.37 17.90 -0.11
CA GLY A 164 8.07 16.67 -0.49
C GLY A 164 7.60 15.39 0.20
N TYR A 165 6.41 15.39 0.82
CA TYR A 165 5.88 14.20 1.50
C TYR A 165 4.76 13.52 0.73
N LEU A 166 4.75 12.19 0.73
CA LEU A 166 3.64 11.40 0.22
C LEU A 166 2.37 11.69 1.02
N ARG A 167 1.29 12.04 0.32
CA ARG A 167 -0.04 12.25 0.90
C ARG A 167 -0.95 11.04 0.70
N THR A 168 -0.86 10.41 -0.47
CA THR A 168 -1.67 9.24 -0.82
C THR A 168 -0.96 8.39 -1.87
N TYR A 169 -1.30 7.10 -1.90
CA TYR A 169 -0.94 6.15 -2.94
C TYR A 169 -2.02 5.06 -3.03
N PHE A 170 -2.61 4.84 -4.20
CA PHE A 170 -3.62 3.80 -4.42
C PHE A 170 -3.92 3.58 -5.91
N ASN A 171 -4.69 2.54 -6.24
CA ASN A 171 -5.26 2.36 -7.57
C ASN A 171 -6.69 2.95 -7.63
N PRO A 172 -6.93 4.06 -8.35
CA PRO A 172 -8.25 4.67 -8.38
C PRO A 172 -9.23 3.80 -9.17
N ALA A 173 -10.42 3.58 -8.60
CA ALA A 173 -11.49 2.81 -9.25
C ALA A 173 -11.95 3.41 -10.59
N ARG A 174 -11.79 4.72 -10.75
CA ARG A 174 -12.10 5.44 -12.00
C ARG A 174 -10.91 5.55 -12.97
N GLY A 175 -9.75 5.01 -12.60
CA GLY A 175 -8.52 5.13 -13.39
C GLY A 175 -8.16 6.57 -13.74
N LYS A 176 -7.77 6.79 -15.00
CA LYS A 176 -7.34 8.08 -15.53
C LYS A 176 -8.36 9.21 -15.31
N ASP A 177 -9.66 8.92 -15.32
CA ASP A 177 -10.70 9.91 -15.00
C ASP A 177 -10.56 10.50 -13.60
N TYR A 178 -10.01 9.72 -12.64
CA TYR A 178 -9.72 10.22 -11.30
C TYR A 178 -8.59 11.23 -11.34
N PHE A 179 -7.48 10.85 -11.99
CA PHE A 179 -6.32 11.71 -12.20
C PHE A 179 -6.74 13.01 -12.87
N ASP A 180 -7.49 12.96 -13.99
CA ASP A 180 -7.88 14.14 -14.77
C ASP A 180 -8.72 15.16 -13.96
N LYS A 181 -9.40 14.72 -12.90
CA LYS A 181 -10.23 15.56 -12.03
C LYS A 181 -9.49 16.26 -10.89
N GLN A 182 -8.32 15.74 -10.50
CA GLN A 182 -7.49 16.39 -9.48
C GLN A 182 -7.02 17.78 -9.95
#